data_AF-A0A1I0CL35-F1
#
_entry.id   AF-A0A1I0CL35-F1
#
_cell.length_a   1.000
_cell.length_b   1.000
_cell.length_c   1.000
_cell.angle_alpha   90.00
_cell.angle_beta   90.00
_cell.angle_gamma   90.00
#
_symmetry.space_group_name_H-M   'P 1'
#
loop_
_entity.id
_entity.type
_entity.pdbx_description
1 polymer ?
#
loop_
_entity_poly.entity_id
_entity_poly.type
_entity_poly.pdbx_seq_one_letter_code
_entity_poly.pdbx_strand_id
1 'polypeptide(L)'
;MSHERFKFDDEIDDLEELQPINTENKAVNDINKSLADSGDKDSGDKSMGKGKKKKRKFKKSYIFLLLLLSIAIGFVIYVFVAGGNDGPVYGDRCASLIAIDKDKFNSVEDTVKADPNINSVNIEVDCRIIKISMNFVDNITSDDAKTLATNALHTLDDALGQPKSEGSAYSELLGTANGRGQYNVEFVLTSNGDTNFPIFGTKHPNNDEISFTGANVVDQNATDRALKKDETQ
;
A
#
# COMPACT_ATOMS: atom_id res chain seq x y z
N MET A 1 -6.18 -45.30 -10.24
CA MET A 1 -5.27 -44.51 -9.38
C MET A 1 -6.07 -44.03 -8.19
N SER A 2 -5.66 -44.39 -6.98
CA SER A 2 -6.39 -44.10 -5.75
C SER A 2 -6.30 -42.62 -5.40
N HIS A 3 -7.44 -42.04 -5.01
CA HIS A 3 -7.46 -40.73 -4.36
C HIS A 3 -6.81 -40.85 -2.98
N GLU A 4 -5.59 -40.35 -2.85
CA GLU A 4 -5.03 -40.06 -1.54
C GLU A 4 -5.68 -38.78 -1.01
N ARG A 5 -6.39 -38.90 0.11
CA ARG A 5 -6.93 -37.77 0.86
C ARG A 5 -5.78 -37.12 1.62
N PHE A 6 -5.66 -35.80 1.48
CA PHE A 6 -4.86 -34.98 2.39
C PHE A 6 -5.28 -35.25 3.84
N LYS A 7 -4.32 -35.66 4.67
CA LYS A 7 -4.46 -35.71 6.13
C LYS A 7 -3.77 -34.47 6.69
N PHE A 8 -4.49 -33.70 7.48
CA PHE A 8 -3.90 -32.69 8.35
C PHE A 8 -3.55 -33.42 9.65
N ASP A 9 -2.26 -33.53 9.94
CA ASP A 9 -1.78 -33.95 11.26
C ASP A 9 -1.88 -32.75 12.18
N ASP A 10 -3.04 -32.59 12.83
CA ASP A 10 -3.20 -31.70 13.98
C ASP A 10 -2.74 -32.45 15.23
N GLU A 11 -1.43 -32.53 15.46
CA GLU A 11 -0.88 -32.73 16.80
C GLU A 11 -0.45 -31.35 17.34
N ILE A 12 -1.37 -30.71 18.07
CA ILE A 12 -1.04 -29.67 19.04
C ILE A 12 -0.86 -30.39 20.37
N ASP A 13 0.34 -30.87 20.63
CA ASP A 13 0.82 -31.18 21.97
C ASP A 13 2.10 -30.37 22.16
N ASP A 14 1.95 -29.23 22.85
CA ASP A 14 2.87 -28.70 23.85
C ASP A 14 2.36 -27.31 24.29
N LEU A 15 1.43 -27.38 25.26
CA LEU A 15 1.11 -26.29 26.18
C LEU A 15 2.35 -25.96 27.01
N GLU A 16 3.15 -24.98 26.58
CA GLU A 16 4.09 -24.29 27.46
C GLU A 16 3.41 -23.04 28.05
N GLU A 17 3.10 -23.15 29.33
CA GLU A 17 2.40 -22.23 30.20
C GLU A 17 3.20 -20.93 30.40
N LEU A 18 2.95 -19.90 29.57
CA LEU A 18 3.46 -18.55 29.80
C LEU A 18 2.67 -17.85 30.91
N GLN A 19 3.35 -17.59 32.01
CA GLN A 19 2.84 -16.92 33.22
C GLN A 19 2.29 -15.50 32.94
N PRO A 20 1.25 -15.06 33.68
CA PRO A 20 0.58 -13.79 33.44
C PRO A 20 1.45 -12.58 33.83
N ILE A 21 1.57 -11.64 32.89
CA ILE A 21 2.21 -10.34 33.09
C ILE A 21 1.26 -9.47 33.93
N ASN A 22 1.67 -9.16 35.16
CA ASN A 22 0.93 -8.28 36.05
C ASN A 22 0.81 -6.88 35.44
N THR A 23 -0.44 -6.43 35.34
CA THR A 23 -0.83 -5.05 35.05
C THR A 23 -0.62 -4.21 36.30
N GLU A 24 0.29 -3.24 36.26
CA GLU A 24 0.29 -2.14 37.24
C GLU A 24 0.13 -0.81 36.52
N ASN A 25 -1.07 -0.24 36.69
CA ASN A 25 -1.39 1.15 36.38
C ASN A 25 -0.54 2.05 37.29
N LYS A 26 0.25 2.96 36.73
CA LYS A 26 0.66 4.14 37.50
C LYS A 26 0.63 5.41 36.68
N ALA A 27 -0.15 6.34 37.22
CA ALA A 27 -0.63 7.56 36.64
C ALA A 27 0.48 8.59 36.36
N VAL A 28 0.19 9.37 35.33
CA VAL A 28 0.72 10.69 34.99
C VAL A 28 0.58 11.63 36.20
N ASN A 29 1.69 12.26 36.64
CA ASN A 29 1.79 13.69 37.00
C ASN A 29 3.10 14.03 37.75
N ASP A 30 3.51 15.29 37.61
CA ASP A 30 4.43 16.06 38.48
C ASP A 30 5.92 16.13 38.11
N ILE A 31 6.24 17.00 37.14
CA ILE A 31 7.49 17.78 37.15
C ILE A 31 7.12 19.27 37.12
N ASN A 32 6.76 19.81 38.28
CA ASN A 32 6.74 21.24 38.57
C ASN A 32 7.12 21.47 40.03
N LYS A 33 8.43 21.52 40.31
CA LYS A 33 9.00 22.06 41.55
C LYS A 33 10.48 22.37 41.27
N SER A 34 10.88 23.55 40.80
CA SER A 34 10.81 24.84 41.49
C SER A 34 11.25 24.72 42.96
N LEU A 35 12.55 24.58 43.19
CA LEU A 35 13.18 25.03 44.43
C LEU A 35 14.08 26.23 44.11
N ALA A 36 13.49 27.41 44.29
CA ALA A 36 14.25 28.58 44.71
C ALA A 36 14.30 28.52 46.24
N ASP A 37 15.50 28.58 46.81
CA ASP A 37 15.72 29.12 48.15
C ASP A 37 17.10 29.78 48.18
N SER A 38 17.30 30.64 49.16
CA SER A 38 17.62 32.05 48.97
C SER A 38 18.75 32.50 49.89
N GLY A 39 19.27 33.70 49.64
CA GLY A 39 20.17 34.45 50.52
C GLY A 39 21.64 34.36 50.08
N ASP A 40 22.42 35.45 50.03
CA ASP A 40 22.26 36.75 50.68
C ASP A 40 23.34 37.71 50.10
N LYS A 41 23.02 39.01 50.05
CA LYS A 41 23.87 40.23 50.22
C LYS A 41 25.19 40.34 49.38
N ASP A 42 25.65 41.46 48.83
CA ASP A 42 25.42 42.89 49.07
C ASP A 42 25.95 43.70 47.85
N SER A 43 25.52 44.95 47.79
CA SER A 43 25.84 46.04 46.87
C SER A 43 27.31 46.49 46.83
N GLY A 44 27.79 46.88 45.65
CA GLY A 44 29.13 47.45 45.42
C GLY A 44 29.27 48.11 44.06
N ASP A 45 29.19 49.44 44.06
CA ASP A 45 29.30 50.37 42.94
C ASP A 45 30.73 50.44 42.31
N LYS A 46 30.78 50.94 41.06
CA LYS A 46 31.91 51.56 40.33
C LYS A 46 32.73 50.77 39.29
N SER A 47 32.50 51.20 38.06
CA SER A 47 33.48 51.79 37.12
C SER A 47 34.08 50.93 36.00
N MET A 48 34.18 51.60 34.84
CA MET A 48 34.58 51.09 33.54
C MET A 48 36.02 50.57 33.50
N GLY A 49 36.20 49.39 32.89
CA GLY A 49 37.48 48.89 32.42
C GLY A 49 37.36 48.29 31.02
N LYS A 50 38.06 48.87 30.03
CA LYS A 50 38.11 48.42 28.63
C LYS A 50 38.47 46.94 28.54
N GLY A 51 37.52 46.12 28.09
CA GLY A 51 37.75 44.69 27.84
C GLY A 51 38.81 44.46 26.77
N LYS A 52 39.97 43.93 27.15
CA LYS A 52 40.93 43.37 26.20
C LYS A 52 40.29 42.14 25.54
N LYS A 53 39.99 42.22 24.24
CA LYS A 53 39.52 41.09 23.42
C LYS A 53 40.53 39.94 23.49
N LYS A 54 40.26 38.94 24.33
CA LYS A 54 41.05 37.71 24.40
C LYS A 54 40.72 36.91 23.13
N LYS A 55 41.65 36.87 22.17
CA LYS A 55 41.54 35.99 20.99
C LYS A 55 41.35 34.54 21.50
N ARG A 56 40.14 34.00 21.32
CA ARG A 56 39.79 32.64 21.74
C ARG A 56 40.63 31.69 20.87
N LYS A 57 41.70 31.14 21.44
CA LYS A 57 42.51 30.12 20.76
C LYS A 57 41.61 28.90 20.58
N PHE A 58 41.20 28.62 19.34
CA PHE A 58 40.49 27.39 19.01
C PHE A 58 41.37 26.22 19.44
N LYS A 59 40.93 25.46 20.44
CA LYS A 59 41.66 24.27 20.89
C LYS A 59 41.63 23.27 19.74
N LYS A 60 42.77 22.64 19.43
CA LYS A 60 42.89 21.63 18.35
C LYS A 60 41.84 20.49 18.47
N SER A 61 41.30 20.27 19.66
CA SER A 61 40.18 19.36 19.94
C SER A 61 38.89 19.69 19.17
N TYR A 62 38.59 20.96 18.88
CA TYR A 62 37.41 21.32 18.08
C TYR A 62 37.54 20.95 16.60
N ILE A 63 38.77 20.89 16.08
CA ILE A 63 39.03 20.47 14.70
C ILE A 63 38.69 18.98 14.54
N PHE A 64 39.06 18.16 15.52
CA PHE A 64 38.72 16.73 15.53
C PHE A 64 37.21 16.50 15.64
N LEU A 65 36.51 17.28 16.48
CA LEU A 65 35.04 17.23 16.59
C LEU A 65 34.34 17.60 15.28
N LEU A 66 34.82 18.62 14.57
CA LEU A 66 34.28 19.02 13.27
C LEU A 66 34.53 17.96 12.19
N LEU A 67 35.69 17.30 12.20
CA LEU A 67 35.99 16.19 11.29
C LEU A 67 35.02 15.01 11.52
N LEU A 68 34.82 14.61 12.77
CA LEU A 68 33.93 13.50 13.13
C LEU A 68 32.48 13.81 12.74
N LEU A 69 32.02 15.05 12.98
CA LEU A 69 30.70 15.51 12.57
C LEU A 69 30.53 15.47 11.03
N SER A 70 31.56 15.85 10.27
CA SER A 70 31.51 15.79 8.80
C SER A 70 31.39 14.37 8.26
N ILE A 71 32.06 13.40 8.90
CA ILE A 71 31.97 11.98 8.55
C ILE A 71 30.57 11.44 8.89
N ALA A 72 30.02 11.81 10.04
CA ALA A 72 28.67 11.40 10.44
C ALA A 72 27.61 11.94 9.47
N ILE A 73 27.72 13.21 9.04
CA ILE A 73 26.82 13.78 8.02
C ILE A 73 26.96 13.05 6.68
N GLY A 74 28.20 12.77 6.26
CA GLY A 74 28.45 12.00 5.03
C GLY A 74 27.86 10.59 5.09
N PHE A 75 27.94 9.93 6.25
CA PHE A 75 27.33 8.62 6.48
C PHE A 75 25.80 8.68 6.43
N VAL A 76 25.17 9.70 7.03
CA VAL A 76 23.71 9.90 6.97
C VAL A 76 23.26 10.13 5.53
N ILE A 77 23.98 10.96 4.76
CA ILE A 77 23.70 11.17 3.34
C ILE A 77 23.89 9.87 2.55
N TYR A 78 24.96 9.12 2.82
CA TYR A 78 25.20 7.83 2.18
C TYR A 78 24.07 6.84 2.47
N VAL A 79 23.64 6.71 3.72
CA VAL A 79 22.51 5.84 4.10
C VAL A 79 21.21 6.34 3.48
N PHE A 80 21.00 7.65 3.37
CA PHE A 80 19.81 8.20 2.72
C PHE A 80 19.81 7.96 1.20
N VAL A 81 20.96 8.04 0.53
CA VAL A 81 21.09 7.76 -0.90
C VAL A 81 21.05 6.25 -1.17
N ALA A 82 21.75 5.44 -0.37
CA ALA A 82 21.80 3.99 -0.51
C ALA A 82 20.51 3.29 -0.03
N GLY A 83 19.82 3.87 0.95
CA GLY A 83 18.54 3.39 1.45
C GLY A 83 17.32 4.10 0.85
N GLY A 84 17.56 5.06 -0.05
CA GLY A 84 16.52 5.96 -0.56
C GLY A 84 15.69 5.41 -1.70
N ASN A 85 16.03 4.26 -2.31
CA ASN A 85 15.39 3.93 -3.58
C ASN A 85 15.10 2.47 -3.92
N ASP A 86 15.26 1.53 -3.00
CA ASP A 86 14.61 0.22 -3.14
C ASP A 86 14.36 -0.31 -1.73
N GLY A 87 13.07 -0.40 -1.35
CA GLY A 87 12.66 -1.16 -0.18
C GLY A 87 13.13 -2.62 -0.25
N PRO A 88 12.79 -3.49 0.71
CA PRO A 88 13.19 -4.90 0.66
C PRO A 88 12.98 -5.44 -0.76
N VAL A 89 14.09 -5.86 -1.40
CA VAL A 89 14.14 -6.25 -2.80
C VAL A 89 13.17 -7.41 -3.00
N TYR A 90 11.92 -7.09 -3.33
CA TYR A 90 11.08 -7.98 -4.11
C TYR A 90 11.91 -8.13 -5.38
N GLY A 91 12.58 -9.28 -5.56
CA GLY A 91 13.48 -9.50 -6.69
C GLY A 91 12.82 -9.25 -8.05
N ASP A 92 13.48 -9.63 -9.14
CA ASP A 92 13.08 -9.41 -10.55
C ASP A 92 11.73 -10.04 -11.00
N ARG A 93 10.76 -10.21 -10.09
CA ARG A 93 9.40 -10.76 -10.29
C ARG A 93 8.63 -10.03 -11.38
N CYS A 94 8.91 -8.75 -11.60
CA CYS A 94 8.30 -7.90 -12.62
C CYS A 94 9.21 -7.69 -13.85
N ALA A 95 10.51 -8.05 -13.79
CA ALA A 95 11.47 -7.76 -14.86
C ALA A 95 11.27 -8.62 -16.11
N SER A 96 10.58 -9.76 -15.99
CA SER A 96 10.27 -10.66 -17.10
C SER A 96 8.86 -10.46 -17.69
N LEU A 97 8.19 -9.36 -17.36
CA LEU A 97 6.88 -9.04 -17.89
C LEU A 97 7.01 -8.27 -19.21
N ILE A 98 6.00 -8.41 -20.08
CA ILE A 98 5.88 -7.53 -21.24
C ILE A 98 5.79 -6.08 -20.74
N ALA A 99 6.63 -5.21 -21.27
CA ALA A 99 6.64 -3.80 -20.89
C ALA A 99 5.34 -3.13 -21.34
N ILE A 100 4.71 -2.40 -20.41
CA ILE A 100 3.50 -1.61 -20.70
C ILE A 100 3.90 -0.16 -20.94
N ASP A 101 3.50 0.36 -22.09
CA ASP A 101 3.58 1.77 -22.41
C ASP A 101 2.48 2.54 -21.64
N LYS A 102 2.85 3.10 -20.49
CA LYS A 102 1.92 3.82 -19.59
C LYS A 102 1.39 5.11 -20.21
N ASP A 103 2.07 5.67 -21.21
CA ASP A 103 1.63 6.90 -21.87
C ASP A 103 0.31 6.70 -22.62
N LYS A 104 0.01 5.46 -23.00
CA LYS A 104 -1.25 5.08 -23.65
C LYS A 104 -2.45 5.05 -22.69
N PHE A 105 -2.23 4.98 -21.38
CA PHE A 105 -3.33 4.88 -20.41
C PHE A 105 -4.23 6.10 -20.44
N ASN A 106 -3.66 7.31 -20.53
CA ASN A 106 -4.46 8.53 -20.61
C ASN A 106 -5.41 8.50 -21.82
N SER A 107 -4.91 8.05 -22.98
CA SER A 107 -5.74 7.93 -24.19
C SER A 107 -6.84 6.87 -24.03
N VAL A 108 -6.55 5.76 -23.36
CA VAL A 108 -7.56 4.72 -23.09
C VAL A 108 -8.60 5.23 -22.11
N GLU A 109 -8.17 5.87 -21.02
CA GLU A 109 -9.05 6.49 -20.04
C GLU A 109 -9.97 7.50 -20.68
N ASP A 110 -9.47 8.39 -21.53
CA ASP A 110 -10.28 9.39 -22.24
C ASP A 110 -11.29 8.73 -23.19
N THR A 111 -10.88 7.65 -23.87
CA THR A 111 -11.77 6.89 -24.76
C THR A 111 -12.90 6.22 -23.99
N VAL A 112 -12.59 5.61 -22.84
CA VAL A 112 -13.59 4.93 -22.00
C VAL A 112 -14.49 5.96 -21.29
N LYS A 113 -13.93 7.07 -20.81
CA LYS A 113 -14.68 8.19 -20.19
C LYS A 113 -15.63 8.90 -21.16
N ALA A 114 -15.50 8.68 -22.47
CA ALA A 114 -16.44 9.23 -23.45
C ALA A 114 -17.85 8.60 -23.36
N ASP A 115 -17.99 7.43 -22.71
CA ASP A 115 -19.31 6.85 -22.44
C ASP A 115 -20.08 7.69 -21.40
N PRO A 116 -21.34 8.08 -21.69
CA PRO A 116 -22.11 8.94 -20.80
C PRO A 116 -22.42 8.31 -19.42
N ASN A 117 -22.28 6.99 -19.28
CA ASN A 117 -22.54 6.29 -18.02
C ASN A 117 -21.32 6.24 -17.09
N ILE A 118 -20.19 6.84 -17.49
CA ILE A 118 -18.91 6.78 -16.78
C ILE A 118 -18.51 8.18 -16.32
N ASN A 119 -18.35 8.35 -15.01
CA ASN A 119 -17.89 9.61 -14.41
C ASN A 119 -16.36 9.71 -14.41
N SER A 120 -15.67 8.60 -14.08
CA SER A 120 -14.21 8.58 -14.08
C SER A 120 -13.67 7.16 -14.26
N VAL A 121 -12.48 7.08 -14.85
CA VAL A 121 -11.67 5.86 -15.00
C VAL A 121 -10.25 6.21 -14.57
N ASN A 122 -9.60 5.29 -13.86
CA ASN A 122 -8.20 5.39 -13.48
C ASN A 122 -7.54 4.02 -13.70
N ILE A 123 -6.44 3.99 -14.45
CA ILE A 123 -5.68 2.78 -14.76
C ILE A 123 -4.29 2.89 -14.15
N GLU A 124 -3.99 2.01 -13.21
CA GLU A 124 -2.71 1.95 -12.54
C GLU A 124 -2.05 0.58 -12.77
N VAL A 125 -0.72 0.56 -12.80
CA VAL A 125 0.05 -0.69 -12.85
C VAL A 125 1.00 -0.76 -11.70
N ASP A 126 0.82 -1.79 -10.88
CA ASP A 126 1.71 -2.16 -9.80
C ASP A 126 2.28 -3.56 -10.05
N CYS A 127 3.55 -3.61 -10.46
CA CYS A 127 4.28 -4.81 -10.84
C CYS A 127 3.54 -5.70 -11.86
N ARG A 128 2.72 -6.65 -11.36
CA ARG A 128 2.02 -7.69 -12.12
C ARG A 128 0.50 -7.47 -12.13
N ILE A 129 0.03 -6.41 -11.50
CA ILE A 129 -1.39 -6.10 -11.34
C ILE A 129 -1.68 -4.82 -12.11
N ILE A 130 -2.66 -4.89 -13.00
CA ILE A 130 -3.29 -3.73 -13.64
C ILE A 130 -4.56 -3.46 -12.87
N LYS A 131 -4.64 -2.32 -12.19
CA LYS A 131 -5.82 -1.91 -11.44
C LYS A 131 -6.63 -0.92 -12.26
N ILE A 132 -7.88 -1.27 -12.52
CA ILE A 132 -8.84 -0.44 -13.26
C ILE A 132 -9.93 -0.02 -12.27
N SER A 133 -9.94 1.26 -11.92
CA SER A 133 -10.96 1.84 -11.05
C SER A 133 -11.94 2.66 -11.89
N MET A 134 -13.23 2.35 -11.78
CA MET A 134 -14.29 3.01 -12.54
C MET A 134 -15.36 3.53 -11.60
N ASN A 135 -15.73 4.78 -11.80
CA ASN A 135 -16.89 5.40 -11.15
C ASN A 135 -17.93 5.68 -12.22
N PHE A 136 -19.13 5.14 -12.02
CA PHE A 136 -20.24 5.25 -12.95
C PHE A 136 -21.24 6.32 -12.48
N VAL A 137 -22.15 6.69 -13.39
CA VAL A 137 -23.31 7.51 -13.03
C VAL A 137 -24.21 6.81 -12.02
N ASP A 138 -25.01 7.60 -11.30
CA ASP A 138 -25.93 7.10 -10.29
C ASP A 138 -26.99 6.16 -10.90
N ASN A 139 -27.36 5.12 -10.15
CA ASN A 139 -28.36 4.11 -10.51
C ASN A 139 -28.04 3.29 -11.77
N ILE A 140 -26.77 3.21 -12.19
CA ILE A 140 -26.36 2.20 -13.17
C ILE A 140 -26.59 0.81 -12.57
N THR A 141 -26.95 -0.16 -13.41
CA THR A 141 -27.08 -1.54 -12.94
C THR A 141 -25.71 -2.19 -12.78
N SER A 142 -25.60 -3.12 -11.83
CA SER A 142 -24.42 -3.98 -11.68
C SER A 142 -23.97 -4.62 -13.00
N ASP A 143 -24.89 -5.10 -13.83
CA ASP A 143 -24.54 -5.85 -15.04
C ASP A 143 -24.07 -4.93 -16.19
N ASP A 144 -24.64 -3.73 -16.30
CA ASP A 144 -24.14 -2.71 -17.23
C ASP A 144 -22.73 -2.28 -16.81
N ALA A 145 -22.48 -2.07 -15.51
CA ALA A 145 -21.16 -1.71 -15.02
C ALA A 145 -20.10 -2.79 -15.30
N LYS A 146 -20.43 -4.09 -15.11
CA LYS A 146 -19.53 -5.20 -15.48
C LYS A 146 -19.25 -5.24 -16.98
N THR A 147 -20.26 -4.98 -17.80
CA THR A 147 -20.13 -4.94 -19.26
C THR A 147 -19.21 -3.79 -19.69
N LEU A 148 -19.43 -2.59 -19.15
CA LEU A 148 -18.58 -1.43 -19.41
C LEU A 148 -17.13 -1.67 -18.94
N ALA A 149 -16.93 -2.29 -17.78
CA ALA A 149 -15.60 -2.66 -17.30
C ALA A 149 -14.90 -3.68 -18.23
N THR A 150 -15.64 -4.65 -18.74
CA THR A 150 -15.12 -5.64 -19.70
C THR A 150 -14.72 -4.98 -21.01
N ASN A 151 -15.55 -4.07 -21.53
CA ASN A 151 -15.24 -3.30 -22.74
C ASN A 151 -14.04 -2.36 -22.55
N ALA A 152 -13.92 -1.74 -21.37
CA ALA A 152 -12.76 -0.92 -21.03
C ALA A 152 -11.47 -1.75 -21.05
N LEU A 153 -11.51 -2.99 -20.55
CA LEU A 153 -10.36 -3.89 -20.60
C LEU A 153 -9.99 -4.29 -22.03
N HIS A 154 -10.96 -4.58 -22.89
CA HIS A 154 -10.70 -4.83 -24.31
C HIS A 154 -10.06 -3.61 -25.00
N THR A 155 -10.57 -2.41 -24.71
CA THR A 155 -10.00 -1.16 -25.26
C THR A 155 -8.56 -0.95 -24.81
N LEU A 156 -8.25 -1.25 -23.54
CA LEU A 156 -6.89 -1.21 -23.02
C LEU A 156 -5.98 -2.22 -23.72
N ASP A 157 -6.44 -3.47 -23.85
CA ASP A 157 -5.69 -4.56 -24.47
C ASP A 157 -5.33 -4.24 -25.93
N ASP A 158 -6.32 -3.77 -26.70
CA ASP A 158 -6.15 -3.38 -28.10
C ASP A 158 -5.17 -2.20 -28.26
N ALA A 159 -5.26 -1.20 -27.37
CA ALA A 159 -4.37 -0.04 -27.41
C ALA A 159 -2.90 -0.41 -27.12
N LEU A 160 -2.67 -1.40 -26.26
CA LEU A 160 -1.33 -1.89 -25.91
C LEU A 160 -0.73 -2.79 -26.99
N GLY A 161 -1.54 -3.26 -27.94
CA GLY A 161 -1.10 -3.76 -29.25
C GLY A 161 -0.25 -5.03 -29.20
N GLN A 162 -0.44 -5.86 -28.18
CA GLN A 162 0.28 -7.13 -28.05
C GLN A 162 -0.39 -8.22 -28.91
N PRO A 163 0.38 -9.24 -29.37
CA PRO A 163 -0.18 -10.33 -30.15
C PRO A 163 -1.25 -11.09 -29.36
N LYS A 164 -2.24 -11.61 -30.08
CA LYS A 164 -3.33 -12.41 -29.53
C LYS A 164 -3.20 -13.86 -30.00
N SER A 165 -3.22 -14.80 -29.07
CA SER A 165 -3.28 -16.22 -29.42
C SER A 165 -4.63 -16.57 -30.04
N GLU A 166 -4.64 -17.53 -30.97
CA GLU A 166 -5.87 -17.97 -31.65
C GLU A 166 -6.91 -18.46 -30.62
N GLY A 167 -8.13 -17.95 -30.70
CA GLY A 167 -9.23 -18.30 -29.81
C GLY A 167 -9.23 -17.62 -28.43
N SER A 168 -8.21 -16.83 -28.08
CA SER A 168 -8.21 -16.09 -26.81
C SER A 168 -9.02 -14.80 -26.87
N ALA A 169 -9.64 -14.43 -25.74
CA ALA A 169 -10.35 -13.17 -25.57
C ALA A 169 -9.42 -11.97 -25.38
N TYR A 170 -8.16 -12.19 -24.95
CA TYR A 170 -7.19 -11.12 -24.71
C TYR A 170 -5.80 -11.42 -25.30
N SER A 171 -4.98 -10.39 -25.44
CA SER A 171 -3.61 -10.49 -25.91
C SER A 171 -2.73 -11.24 -24.92
N GLU A 172 -1.51 -11.59 -25.37
CA GLU A 172 -0.47 -12.17 -24.53
C GLU A 172 -0.16 -11.32 -23.28
N LEU A 173 -0.42 -10.01 -23.30
CA LEU A 173 -0.24 -9.12 -22.15
C LEU A 173 -1.16 -9.46 -20.98
N LEU A 174 -2.42 -9.71 -21.27
CA LEU A 174 -3.41 -10.10 -20.27
C LEU A 174 -3.57 -11.62 -20.22
N GLY A 175 -2.79 -12.32 -21.02
CA GLY A 175 -2.75 -13.77 -21.14
C GLY A 175 -1.43 -14.35 -20.66
N THR A 176 -0.97 -15.38 -21.38
CA THR A 176 0.31 -16.05 -21.13
C THR A 176 1.26 -15.78 -22.28
N ALA A 177 2.50 -15.39 -21.95
CA ALA A 177 3.58 -15.24 -22.91
C ALA A 177 4.80 -16.01 -22.40
N ASN A 178 5.54 -16.67 -23.29
CA ASN A 178 6.73 -17.47 -22.95
C ASN A 178 6.50 -18.49 -21.81
N GLY A 179 5.31 -19.12 -21.79
CA GLY A 179 4.94 -20.11 -20.77
C GLY A 179 4.65 -19.54 -19.38
N ARG A 180 4.52 -18.22 -19.25
CA ARG A 180 4.24 -17.53 -17.99
C ARG A 180 3.09 -16.53 -18.14
N GLY A 181 2.13 -16.59 -17.22
CA GLY A 181 1.08 -15.58 -17.13
C GLY A 181 1.67 -14.20 -16.94
N GLN A 182 1.15 -13.20 -17.65
CA GLN A 182 1.71 -11.85 -17.66
C GLN A 182 1.11 -11.01 -16.53
N TYR A 183 -0.01 -10.33 -16.77
CA TYR A 183 -0.65 -9.46 -15.78
C TYR A 183 -1.98 -10.02 -15.25
N ASN A 184 -2.26 -9.82 -13.97
CA ASN A 184 -3.60 -9.91 -13.41
C ASN A 184 -4.28 -8.54 -13.58
N VAL A 185 -5.59 -8.55 -13.79
CA VAL A 185 -6.38 -7.32 -13.80
C VAL A 185 -7.32 -7.32 -12.61
N GLU A 186 -7.33 -6.22 -11.88
CA GLU A 186 -8.22 -5.99 -10.75
C GLU A 186 -9.13 -4.81 -11.08
N PHE A 187 -10.43 -5.00 -10.88
CA PHE A 187 -11.45 -3.98 -11.09
C PHE A 187 -12.00 -3.51 -9.76
N VAL A 188 -12.17 -2.19 -9.64
CA VAL A 188 -12.93 -1.56 -8.57
C VAL A 188 -14.02 -0.70 -9.22
N LEU A 189 -15.24 -1.17 -9.17
CA LEU A 189 -16.40 -0.54 -9.79
C LEU A 189 -17.25 0.11 -8.70
N THR A 190 -17.56 1.38 -8.89
CA THR A 190 -18.31 2.20 -7.91
C THR A 190 -19.44 2.96 -8.60
N SER A 191 -20.58 3.06 -7.92
CA SER A 191 -21.73 3.87 -8.29
C SER A 191 -22.56 4.13 -7.05
N ASN A 192 -23.39 5.18 -7.06
CA ASN A 192 -24.38 5.44 -6.02
C ASN A 192 -25.76 4.92 -6.46
N GLY A 193 -26.58 4.50 -5.49
CA GLY A 193 -28.01 4.19 -5.72
C GLY A 193 -28.35 2.70 -5.88
N ASP A 194 -27.39 1.84 -6.25
CA ASP A 194 -27.55 0.38 -6.26
C ASP A 194 -26.74 -0.26 -5.09
N THR A 195 -27.37 -1.15 -4.33
CA THR A 195 -26.77 -1.82 -3.16
C THR A 195 -25.73 -2.86 -3.53
N ASN A 196 -25.64 -3.26 -4.80
CA ASN A 196 -24.64 -4.20 -5.28
C ASN A 196 -23.22 -3.61 -5.37
N PHE A 197 -23.09 -2.28 -5.32
CA PHE A 197 -21.80 -1.59 -5.34
C PHE A 197 -21.20 -1.42 -3.93
N PRO A 198 -19.86 -1.40 -3.79
CA PRO A 198 -18.88 -1.58 -4.86
C PRO A 198 -18.83 -3.01 -5.39
N ILE A 199 -18.47 -3.15 -6.67
CA ILE A 199 -18.22 -4.45 -7.31
C ILE A 199 -16.72 -4.56 -7.55
N PHE A 200 -16.14 -5.67 -7.11
CA PHE A 200 -14.76 -6.02 -7.37
C PHE A 200 -14.70 -7.05 -8.49
N GLY A 201 -13.68 -6.95 -9.34
CA GLY A 201 -13.49 -7.91 -10.42
C GLY A 201 -12.05 -8.37 -10.49
N THR A 202 -11.82 -9.60 -10.92
CA THR A 202 -10.48 -10.13 -11.16
C THR A 202 -10.43 -10.91 -12.47
N LYS A 203 -9.38 -10.67 -13.26
CA LYS A 203 -9.04 -11.46 -14.44
C LYS A 203 -7.63 -12.01 -14.29
N HIS A 204 -7.51 -13.32 -14.32
CA HIS A 204 -6.22 -14.02 -14.22
C HIS A 204 -5.61 -14.22 -15.61
N PRO A 205 -4.28 -14.18 -15.80
CA PRO A 205 -3.64 -14.37 -17.11
C PRO A 205 -3.87 -15.74 -17.76
N ASN A 206 -4.34 -16.72 -16.98
CA ASN A 206 -4.63 -18.07 -17.48
C ASN A 206 -6.13 -18.30 -17.73
N ASN A 207 -6.97 -17.28 -17.54
CA ASN A 207 -8.42 -17.36 -17.73
C ASN A 207 -8.91 -16.13 -18.49
N ASP A 208 -9.74 -16.35 -19.51
CA ASP A 208 -10.35 -15.28 -20.29
C ASP A 208 -11.64 -14.75 -19.65
N GLU A 209 -12.16 -15.43 -18.63
CA GLU A 209 -13.31 -14.94 -17.87
C GLU A 209 -12.88 -13.95 -16.77
N ILE A 210 -13.67 -12.88 -16.61
CA ILE A 210 -13.55 -11.95 -15.48
C ILE A 210 -14.53 -12.41 -14.39
N SER A 211 -14.00 -12.68 -13.20
CA SER A 211 -14.83 -12.99 -12.03
C SER A 211 -15.18 -11.71 -11.30
N PHE A 212 -16.48 -11.43 -11.12
CA PHE A 212 -16.97 -10.26 -10.39
C PHE A 212 -17.64 -10.68 -9.08
N THR A 213 -17.38 -9.91 -8.01
CA THR A 213 -17.97 -10.06 -6.68
C THR A 213 -18.49 -8.71 -6.19
N GLY A 214 -19.76 -8.64 -5.82
CA GLY A 214 -20.38 -7.44 -5.24
C GLY A 214 -20.22 -7.39 -3.71
N ALA A 215 -20.48 -6.23 -3.11
CA ALA A 215 -20.50 -6.05 -1.66
C ALA A 215 -21.70 -6.72 -0.96
N ASN A 216 -22.68 -7.22 -1.71
CA ASN A 216 -23.85 -7.87 -1.14
C ASN A 216 -23.50 -9.24 -0.53
N VAL A 217 -24.04 -9.49 0.66
CA VAL A 217 -23.95 -10.76 1.37
C VAL A 217 -24.61 -11.84 0.51
N VAL A 218 -23.77 -12.72 -0.07
CA VAL A 218 -24.19 -13.76 -1.04
C VAL A 218 -25.22 -14.74 -0.46
N ASP A 219 -25.25 -14.93 0.86
CA ASP A 219 -26.25 -15.76 1.55
C ASP A 219 -26.66 -15.13 2.90
N GLN A 220 -27.74 -14.34 2.90
CA GLN A 220 -28.31 -13.80 4.13
C GLN A 220 -28.66 -14.90 5.14
N ASN A 221 -29.05 -16.11 4.70
CA ASN A 221 -29.34 -17.20 5.63
C ASN A 221 -28.07 -17.75 6.28
N ALA A 222 -26.93 -17.78 5.58
CA ALA A 222 -25.66 -18.16 6.18
C ALA A 222 -25.21 -17.12 7.23
N THR A 223 -25.36 -15.84 6.91
CA THR A 223 -25.05 -14.74 7.81
C THR A 223 -25.96 -14.74 9.03
N ASP A 224 -27.26 -14.94 8.85
CA ASP A 224 -28.22 -15.05 9.95
C ASP A 224 -27.96 -16.28 10.83
N ARG A 225 -27.52 -17.41 10.25
CA ARG A 225 -27.10 -18.60 11.01
C ARG A 225 -25.84 -18.35 11.83
N ALA A 226 -24.89 -17.58 11.31
CA ALA A 226 -23.66 -17.23 12.01
C ALA A 226 -23.94 -16.25 13.16
N LEU A 227 -24.73 -15.21 12.91
CA LEU A 227 -25.10 -14.20 13.91
C LEU A 227 -25.95 -14.80 15.04
N LYS A 228 -26.90 -15.68 14.73
CA LYS A 228 -27.68 -16.41 15.76
C LYS A 228 -26.84 -17.32 16.63
N LYS A 229 -25.67 -17.75 16.17
CA LYS A 229 -24.76 -18.59 16.96
C LYS A 229 -24.05 -17.79 18.06
N ASP A 230 -23.76 -16.51 17.81
CA ASP A 230 -23.10 -15.62 18.77
C ASP A 230 -24.04 -15.16 19.90
N GLU A 231 -25.36 -15.18 19.71
CA GLU A 231 -26.33 -14.79 20.75
C GLU A 231 -26.62 -15.89 21.80
N THR A 232 -25.99 -17.06 21.68
CA THR A 232 -26.23 -18.23 22.56
C THR A 232 -25.09 -18.55 23.55
N GLN A 233 -24.22 -17.59 23.87
CA GLN A 233 -23.26 -17.72 24.99
C GLN A 233 -23.67 -16.93 26.23
#